data_AF-A0A4S8K5P4-F1
#
_entry.id   AF-A0A4S8K5P4-F1
#
_cell.length_a   1.000
_cell.length_b   1.000
_cell.length_c   1.000
_cell.angle_alpha   90.00
_cell.angle_beta   90.00
_cell.angle_gamma   90.00
#
_symmetry.space_group_name_H-M   'P 1'
#
loop_
_entity.id
_entity.type
_entity.pdbx_description
1 polymer ?
#
loop_
_entity_poly.entity_id
_entity_poly.type
_entity_poly.pdbx_seq_one_letter_code
_entity_poly.pdbx_strand_id
1 'polypeptide(L)'
;MACIKSAPRSALVAFAPDAPYLAAGTMAGAVDLSFSSTANLEIFKLDFQSDAHDLPVAGACPSDERFNRLSWGKPPGSSSEEFSLGLVAGGLSDGSIGIWNPLKIISSEDLNDSSVAKLAKLAKHVGPVRGLEFSTLSPNLLASGADEGAVCIWDLAKPSEPNFFPSLRVSFPAFELSLKSPSSYPVSLQK
;
A
#
# COMPACT_ATOMS: atom_id res chain seq x y z
N MET A 1 -2.00 25.01 -15.61
CA MET A 1 -2.00 25.10 -14.13
C MET A 1 -0.54 25.19 -13.71
N ALA A 2 -0.14 26.19 -12.93
CA ALA A 2 1.21 26.26 -12.40
C ALA A 2 1.34 25.24 -11.26
N CYS A 3 2.32 24.33 -11.34
CA CYS A 3 2.64 23.41 -10.26
C CYS A 3 3.57 24.12 -9.27
N ILE A 4 3.31 23.97 -7.97
CA ILE A 4 4.13 24.56 -6.90
C ILE A 4 5.44 23.77 -6.75
N LYS A 5 5.33 22.44 -6.89
CA LYS A 5 6.43 21.49 -6.87
C LYS A 5 6.17 20.41 -7.91
N SER A 6 7.23 19.90 -8.53
CA SER A 6 7.16 18.86 -9.56
C SER A 6 8.28 17.84 -9.36
N ALA A 7 7.97 16.56 -9.56
CA ALA A 7 8.94 15.49 -9.69
C ALA A 7 8.55 14.62 -10.90
N PRO A 8 9.41 14.45 -11.92
CA PRO A 8 9.11 13.64 -13.10
C PRO A 8 9.26 12.14 -12.76
N ARG A 9 8.24 11.58 -12.12
CA ARG A 9 8.18 10.16 -11.72
C ARG A 9 6.81 9.56 -12.00
N SER A 10 6.82 8.35 -12.56
CA SER A 10 5.63 7.51 -12.65
C SER A 10 5.46 6.70 -11.36
N ALA A 11 4.89 7.35 -10.35
CA ALA A 11 4.85 6.81 -8.99
C ALA A 11 3.48 6.95 -8.33
N LEU A 12 3.23 6.08 -7.36
CA LEU A 12 2.17 6.22 -6.37
C LEU A 12 2.71 6.98 -5.17
N VAL A 13 1.88 7.83 -4.59
CA VAL A 13 2.32 8.73 -3.53
C VAL A 13 1.58 8.47 -2.22
N ALA A 14 2.27 8.67 -1.10
CA ALA A 14 1.70 8.66 0.25
C ALA A 14 2.32 9.79 1.08
N PHE A 15 1.49 10.55 1.78
CA PHE A 15 1.94 11.68 2.60
C PHE A 15 2.24 11.23 4.02
N ALA A 16 3.34 11.72 4.59
CA ALA A 16 3.60 11.52 6.01
C ALA A 16 2.51 12.26 6.84
N PRO A 17 1.92 11.62 7.86
CA PRO A 17 0.81 12.19 8.60
C PRO A 17 1.20 13.38 9.48
N ASP A 18 2.42 13.36 10.05
CA ASP A 18 2.87 14.34 11.05
C ASP A 18 4.19 15.04 10.63
N ALA A 19 4.63 14.89 9.37
CA ALA A 19 5.91 15.44 8.90
C ALA A 19 5.82 15.93 7.44
N PRO A 20 6.67 16.88 7.01
CA PRO A 20 6.67 17.42 5.65
C PRO A 20 7.43 16.51 4.67
N TYR A 21 7.04 15.23 4.62
CA TYR A 21 7.63 14.23 3.72
C TYR A 21 6.57 13.57 2.85
N LEU A 22 6.99 13.16 1.66
CA LEU A 22 6.18 12.47 0.68
C LEU A 22 6.90 11.21 0.22
N ALA A 23 6.28 10.05 0.36
CA ALA A 23 6.80 8.81 -0.20
C ALA A 23 6.27 8.66 -1.62
N ALA A 24 7.12 8.27 -2.56
CA ALA A 24 6.75 7.93 -3.92
C ALA A 24 7.33 6.57 -4.29
N GLY A 25 6.46 5.61 -4.61
CA GLY A 25 6.86 4.28 -5.06
C GLY A 25 6.59 4.09 -6.54
N THR A 26 7.51 3.49 -7.29
CA THR A 26 7.33 3.22 -8.73
C THR A 26 6.04 2.46 -9.00
N MET A 27 5.15 3.03 -9.82
CA MET A 27 3.83 2.45 -10.09
C MET A 27 3.93 1.21 -11.00
N ALA A 28 3.24 0.15 -10.62
CA ALA A 28 3.08 -1.04 -11.45
C ALA A 28 2.30 -0.71 -12.74
N GLY A 29 2.78 -1.22 -13.89
CA GLY A 29 2.17 -0.99 -15.19
C GLY A 29 2.50 0.36 -15.85
N ALA A 30 3.24 1.26 -15.17
CA ALA A 30 3.73 2.49 -15.80
C ALA A 30 5.09 2.27 -16.48
N VAL A 31 5.29 2.89 -17.64
CA VAL A 31 6.59 2.96 -18.31
C VAL A 31 7.10 4.39 -18.13
N ASP A 32 8.18 4.55 -17.38
CA ASP A 32 8.84 5.85 -17.24
C ASP A 32 9.66 6.18 -18.50
N LEU A 33 9.92 7.48 -18.73
CA LEU A 33 10.70 7.98 -19.87
C LEU A 33 12.11 7.39 -19.92
N SER A 34 12.65 6.97 -18.77
CA SER A 34 13.94 6.31 -18.63
C SER A 34 13.93 4.83 -19.04
N PHE A 35 12.78 4.26 -19.37
CA PHE A 35 12.57 2.82 -19.60
C PHE A 35 13.10 1.93 -18.45
N SER A 36 13.23 2.49 -17.25
CA SER A 36 13.73 1.71 -16.12
C SER A 36 12.71 0.66 -15.69
N SER A 37 13.18 -0.59 -15.55
CA SER A 37 12.40 -1.69 -15.01
C SER A 37 12.46 -1.77 -13.49
N THR A 38 13.31 -0.98 -12.83
CA THR A 38 13.56 -1.06 -11.38
C THR A 38 12.44 -0.43 -10.57
N ALA A 39 11.96 -1.12 -9.55
CA ALA A 39 11.03 -0.57 -8.59
C ALA A 39 11.79 0.11 -7.45
N ASN A 40 11.47 1.37 -7.16
CA ASN A 40 12.10 2.14 -6.09
C ASN A 40 11.02 2.78 -5.22
N LEU A 41 11.35 2.97 -3.95
CA LEU A 41 10.63 3.81 -3.00
C LEU A 41 11.50 5.01 -2.68
N GLU A 42 11.13 6.19 -3.18
CA GLU A 42 11.81 7.45 -2.94
C GLU A 42 11.03 8.25 -1.88
N ILE A 43 11.72 8.91 -0.97
CA ILE A 43 11.14 9.84 -0.01
C ILE A 43 11.58 11.26 -0.40
N PHE A 44 10.62 12.15 -0.59
CA PHE A 44 10.82 13.56 -0.92
C PHE A 44 10.55 14.43 0.29
N LYS A 45 11.35 15.49 0.45
CA LYS A 45 11.10 16.52 1.46
C LYS A 45 10.26 17.64 0.83
N LEU A 46 9.12 17.92 1.46
CA LEU A 46 8.22 19.00 1.06
C LEU A 46 8.68 20.31 1.71
N ASP A 47 9.62 20.99 1.06
CA ASP A 47 10.04 22.34 1.48
C ASP A 47 9.32 23.41 0.66
N PHE A 48 8.30 24.04 1.27
CA PHE A 48 7.55 25.15 0.67
C PHE A 48 8.15 26.53 0.95
N GLN A 49 9.25 26.62 1.72
CA GLN A 49 9.95 27.89 1.93
C GLN A 49 10.86 28.23 0.75
N SER A 50 11.29 27.22 0.01
CA SER A 50 12.11 27.38 -1.19
C SER A 50 11.25 27.52 -2.46
N ASP A 51 11.55 28.54 -3.27
CA ASP A 51 10.97 28.76 -4.60
C ASP A 51 11.42 27.73 -5.67
N ALA A 52 12.30 26.80 -5.30
CA ALA A 52 12.69 25.71 -6.17
C ALA A 52 11.46 24.86 -6.54
N HIS A 53 11.23 24.62 -7.82
CA HIS A 53 10.09 23.80 -8.26
C HIS A 53 10.38 22.31 -8.13
N ASP A 54 11.65 21.92 -8.08
CA ASP A 54 12.04 20.52 -7.95
C ASP A 54 11.90 20.04 -6.50
N LEU A 55 11.51 18.77 -6.34
CA LEU A 55 11.40 18.14 -5.02
C LEU A 55 12.70 17.41 -4.68
N PRO A 56 13.42 17.84 -3.63
CA PRO A 56 14.63 17.15 -3.22
C PRO A 56 14.28 15.75 -2.67
N VAL A 57 15.00 14.75 -3.17
CA VAL A 57 14.97 13.38 -2.63
C VAL A 57 15.71 13.38 -1.30
N ALA A 58 15.02 13.07 -0.22
CA ALA A 58 15.57 12.92 1.11
C ALA A 58 16.20 11.54 1.32
N GLY A 59 15.70 10.52 0.62
CA GLY A 59 16.26 9.17 0.63
C GLY A 59 15.58 8.28 -0.41
N ALA A 60 16.21 7.17 -0.75
CA ALA A 60 15.68 6.20 -1.69
C ALA A 60 15.97 4.78 -1.18
N CYS A 61 15.10 3.84 -1.54
CA CYS A 61 15.22 2.45 -1.19
C CYS A 61 14.78 1.61 -2.40
N PRO A 62 15.62 0.73 -2.95
CA PRO A 62 15.18 -0.18 -3.99
C PRO A 62 14.15 -1.18 -3.43
N SER A 63 13.17 -1.53 -4.25
CA SER A 63 12.13 -2.52 -3.96
C SER A 63 12.26 -3.69 -4.93
N ASP A 64 11.90 -4.89 -4.48
CA ASP A 64 11.91 -6.09 -5.32
C ASP A 64 10.88 -5.98 -6.46
N GLU A 65 9.74 -5.35 -6.17
CA GLU A 65 8.56 -5.33 -7.02
C GLU A 65 7.95 -3.93 -7.06
N ARG A 66 7.13 -3.68 -8.09
CA ARG A 66 6.46 -2.40 -8.30
C ARG A 66 5.24 -2.24 -7.41
N PHE A 67 4.87 -1.00 -7.13
CA PHE A 67 3.80 -0.66 -6.22
C PHE A 67 2.47 -0.54 -6.94
N ASN A 68 1.44 -1.20 -6.42
CA ASN A 68 0.03 -1.02 -6.80
C ASN A 68 -0.71 -0.07 -5.84
N ARG A 69 -0.25 -0.02 -4.58
CA ARG A 69 -0.71 0.93 -3.55
C ARG A 69 0.43 1.31 -2.62
N LEU A 70 0.37 2.52 -2.10
CA LEU A 70 1.28 3.04 -1.09
C LEU A 70 0.45 3.75 -0.03
N SER A 71 0.78 3.53 1.23
CA SER A 71 0.13 4.16 2.38
C SER A 71 1.18 4.48 3.43
N TRP A 72 0.99 5.60 4.14
CA TRP A 72 1.88 6.03 5.20
C TRP A 72 1.07 6.16 6.49
N GLY A 73 1.43 5.33 7.47
CA GLY A 73 0.81 5.26 8.78
C GLY A 73 1.61 6.01 9.84
N LYS A 74 0.91 6.39 10.91
CA LYS A 74 1.54 6.89 12.13
C LYS A 74 2.38 5.78 12.79
N PRO A 75 3.36 6.14 13.65
CA PRO A 75 4.14 5.14 14.36
C PRO A 75 3.27 4.14 15.13
N PRO A 76 3.67 2.85 15.16
CA PRO A 76 3.01 1.88 16.00
C PRO A 76 3.33 2.17 17.48
N GLY A 77 2.36 2.72 18.21
CA GLY A 77 2.56 3.20 19.59
C GLY A 77 3.14 4.61 19.70
N SER A 78 2.87 5.28 20.81
CA SER A 78 3.09 6.73 20.97
C SER A 78 4.54 7.17 21.28
N SER A 79 5.53 6.27 21.32
CA SER A 79 6.84 6.61 21.95
C SER A 79 8.06 5.84 21.45
N SER A 80 8.04 5.28 20.25
CA SER A 80 9.23 4.65 19.67
C SER A 80 10.00 5.66 18.82
N GLU A 81 11.11 6.20 19.33
CA GLU A 81 11.98 7.12 18.56
C GLU A 81 12.45 6.49 17.23
N GLU A 82 12.58 5.17 17.20
CA GLU A 82 12.94 4.39 15.99
C GLU A 82 11.93 4.56 14.84
N PHE A 83 10.67 4.88 15.13
CA PHE A 83 9.61 5.09 14.15
C PHE A 83 9.07 6.52 14.19
N SER A 84 9.88 7.52 14.56
CA SER A 84 9.41 8.91 14.69
C SER A 84 8.73 9.47 13.43
N LEU A 85 9.07 8.95 12.24
CA LEU A 85 8.43 9.30 10.96
C LEU A 85 7.32 8.33 10.54
N GLY A 86 6.90 7.40 11.41
CA GLY A 86 5.87 6.41 11.15
C GLY A 86 6.36 5.22 10.32
N LEU A 87 5.42 4.60 9.58
CA LEU A 87 5.66 3.44 8.74
C LEU A 87 5.08 3.65 7.35
N VAL A 88 5.80 3.22 6.33
CA VAL A 88 5.30 3.18 4.96
C VAL A 88 4.97 1.73 4.62
N ALA A 89 3.73 1.49 4.19
CA ALA A 89 3.31 0.20 3.68
C ALA A 89 3.03 0.32 2.19
N GLY A 90 3.48 -0.67 1.43
CA GLY A 90 3.35 -0.71 -0.03
C GLY A 90 2.90 -2.07 -0.49
N GLY A 91 1.81 -2.09 -1.26
CA GLY A 91 1.26 -3.29 -1.88
C GLY A 91 1.95 -3.53 -3.21
N LEU A 92 2.59 -4.68 -3.34
CA LEU A 92 3.42 -5.03 -4.49
C LEU A 92 2.59 -5.75 -5.58
N SER A 93 3.18 -5.86 -6.78
CA SER A 93 2.63 -6.61 -7.92
C SER A 93 2.55 -8.11 -7.68
N ASP A 94 3.45 -8.67 -6.88
CA ASP A 94 3.50 -10.10 -6.55
C ASP A 94 2.46 -10.54 -5.50
N GLY A 95 1.68 -9.61 -4.96
CA GLY A 95 0.73 -9.88 -3.87
C GLY A 95 1.35 -9.74 -2.46
N SER A 96 2.65 -9.47 -2.38
CA SER A 96 3.28 -9.17 -1.11
C SER A 96 3.02 -7.74 -0.68
N ILE A 97 3.08 -7.50 0.62
CA ILE A 97 3.05 -6.15 1.19
C ILE A 97 4.41 -5.91 1.83
N GLY A 98 5.11 -4.86 1.40
CA GLY A 98 6.33 -4.43 2.07
C GLY A 98 6.01 -3.39 3.14
N ILE A 99 6.78 -3.44 4.24
CA ILE A 99 6.76 -2.43 5.30
C ILE A 99 8.15 -1.82 5.38
N TRP A 100 8.23 -0.49 5.33
CA TRP A 100 9.47 0.28 5.36
C TRP A 100 9.46 1.31 6.48
N ASN A 101 10.64 1.55 7.04
CA ASN A 101 10.87 2.65 7.97
C ASN A 101 11.44 3.88 7.22
N PRO A 102 10.64 4.93 7.01
CA PRO A 102 11.09 6.15 6.32
C PRO A 102 12.22 6.88 7.08
N LEU A 103 12.29 6.75 8.41
CA LEU A 103 13.40 7.31 9.20
C LEU A 103 14.73 6.66 8.77
N LYS A 104 14.75 5.33 8.66
CA LYS A 104 15.95 4.60 8.21
C LYS A 104 16.30 4.90 6.76
N ILE A 105 15.31 5.12 5.88
CA ILE A 105 15.55 5.50 4.48
C ILE A 105 16.24 6.87 4.39
N ILE A 106 15.79 7.85 5.17
CA ILE A 106 16.35 9.21 5.14
C ILE A 106 17.68 9.28 5.90
N SER A 107 17.85 8.50 6.96
CA SER A 107 19.10 8.45 7.75
C SER A 107 20.17 7.56 7.13
N SER A 108 19.84 6.73 6.14
CA SER A 108 20.82 5.91 5.42
C SER A 108 21.62 6.79 4.47
N GLU A 109 22.95 6.77 4.63
CA GLU A 109 23.87 7.43 3.70
C GLU A 109 23.95 6.65 2.37
N ASP A 110 23.70 5.33 2.42
CA ASP A 110 23.65 4.46 1.26
C ASP A 110 22.21 4.32 0.75
N LEU A 111 21.90 5.04 -0.33
CA LEU A 111 20.59 5.05 -1.01
C LEU A 111 20.21 3.72 -1.69
N ASN A 112 21.11 2.73 -1.67
CA ASN A 112 20.95 1.45 -2.37
C ASN A 112 20.70 0.27 -1.40
N ASP A 113 20.82 0.47 -0.09
CA ASP A 113 20.62 -0.63 0.86
C ASP A 113 19.14 -0.74 1.28
N SER A 114 18.42 -1.65 0.60
CA SER A 114 17.02 -1.97 0.91
C SER A 114 16.88 -2.71 2.25
N SER A 115 17.91 -3.42 2.70
CA SER A 115 17.82 -4.34 3.83
C SER A 115 17.70 -3.63 5.19
N VAL A 116 18.27 -2.43 5.29
CA VAL A 116 18.25 -1.62 6.52
C VAL A 116 16.92 -0.87 6.67
N ALA A 117 16.31 -0.48 5.54
CA ALA A 117 15.07 0.28 5.50
C ALA A 117 13.81 -0.59 5.57
N LYS A 118 13.85 -1.79 4.99
CA LYS A 118 12.72 -2.70 4.92
C LYS A 118 12.60 -3.51 6.21
N LEU A 119 11.47 -3.37 6.90
CA LEU A 119 11.22 -4.02 8.18
C LEU A 119 10.65 -5.42 8.01
N ALA A 120 9.69 -5.58 7.10
CA ALA A 120 9.01 -6.85 6.85
C ALA A 120 8.48 -6.94 5.42
N LYS A 121 8.32 -8.19 4.96
CA LYS A 121 7.60 -8.55 3.74
C LYS A 121 6.50 -9.55 4.09
N LEU A 122 5.27 -9.18 3.80
CA LEU A 122 4.06 -9.95 4.08
C LEU A 122 3.54 -10.58 2.79
N ALA A 123 3.90 -11.84 2.55
CA ALA A 123 3.50 -12.59 1.35
C ALA A 123 2.34 -13.54 1.65
N LYS A 124 1.14 -12.99 1.91
CA LYS A 124 -0.06 -13.79 2.22
C LYS A 124 -1.08 -13.85 1.09
N HIS A 125 -1.16 -12.81 0.28
CA HIS A 125 -2.06 -12.77 -0.87
C HIS A 125 -1.42 -13.48 -2.06
N VAL A 126 -2.24 -14.13 -2.88
CA VAL A 126 -1.83 -14.78 -4.12
C VAL A 126 -1.92 -13.79 -5.28
N GLY A 127 -2.89 -12.87 -5.23
CA GLY A 127 -3.10 -11.82 -6.22
C GLY A 127 -2.45 -10.47 -5.85
N PRO A 128 -2.29 -9.55 -6.83
CA PRO A 128 -1.74 -8.21 -6.60
C PRO A 128 -2.57 -7.44 -5.58
N VAL A 129 -1.89 -6.72 -4.67
CA VAL A 129 -2.55 -5.93 -3.63
C VAL A 129 -3.10 -4.64 -4.23
N ARG A 130 -4.42 -4.47 -4.22
CA ARG A 130 -5.13 -3.32 -4.80
C ARG A 130 -5.59 -2.30 -3.77
N GLY A 131 -5.79 -2.72 -2.52
CA GLY A 131 -6.16 -1.87 -1.40
C GLY A 131 -5.12 -2.01 -0.29
N LEU A 132 -4.69 -0.88 0.27
CA LEU A 132 -3.77 -0.85 1.41
C LEU A 132 -3.98 0.45 2.19
N GLU A 133 -4.37 0.36 3.45
CA GLU A 133 -4.66 1.53 4.29
C GLU A 133 -4.37 1.25 5.77
N PHE A 134 -3.71 2.20 6.42
CA PHE A 134 -3.56 2.20 7.88
C PHE A 134 -4.83 2.70 8.57
N SER A 135 -5.20 2.07 9.69
CA SER A 135 -6.33 2.51 10.50
C SER A 135 -6.01 3.82 11.23
N THR A 136 -6.94 4.78 11.14
CA THR A 136 -6.84 6.06 11.86
C THR A 136 -7.10 5.93 13.36
N LEU A 137 -7.89 4.93 13.76
CA LEU A 137 -8.25 4.66 15.16
C LEU A 137 -7.14 3.90 15.90
N SER A 138 -6.40 3.06 15.19
CA SER A 138 -5.35 2.22 15.76
C SER A 138 -4.20 2.16 14.75
N PRO A 139 -3.15 2.97 14.90
CA PRO A 139 -2.09 3.11 13.90
C PRO A 139 -1.26 1.83 13.71
N ASN A 140 -1.38 0.90 14.66
CA ASN A 140 -0.79 -0.44 14.58
C ASN A 140 -1.53 -1.34 13.58
N LEU A 141 -2.77 -1.02 13.17
CA LEU A 141 -3.56 -1.86 12.29
C LEU A 141 -3.45 -1.40 10.84
N LEU A 142 -3.19 -2.36 9.95
CA LEU A 142 -3.15 -2.15 8.51
C LEU A 142 -4.15 -3.09 7.83
N ALA A 143 -4.99 -2.54 6.96
CA ALA A 143 -5.89 -3.31 6.12
C ALA A 143 -5.29 -3.46 4.72
N SER A 144 -5.31 -4.68 4.18
CA SER A 144 -4.92 -4.95 2.80
C SER A 144 -6.02 -5.71 2.06
N GLY A 145 -6.18 -5.41 0.77
CA GLY A 145 -7.10 -6.11 -0.12
C GLY A 145 -6.39 -6.49 -1.41
N ALA A 146 -6.50 -7.76 -1.79
CA ALA A 146 -5.94 -8.28 -3.04
C ALA A 146 -7.02 -8.57 -4.08
N ASP A 147 -6.59 -8.76 -5.33
CA ASP A 147 -7.44 -9.04 -6.49
C ASP A 147 -8.27 -10.33 -6.34
N GLU A 148 -7.79 -11.27 -5.52
CA GLU A 148 -8.49 -12.52 -5.16
C GLU A 148 -9.76 -12.28 -4.31
N GLY A 149 -10.01 -11.03 -3.89
CA GLY A 149 -11.13 -10.67 -3.02
C GLY A 149 -10.86 -10.92 -1.52
N ALA A 150 -9.67 -11.37 -1.16
CA ALA A 150 -9.28 -11.51 0.24
C ALA A 150 -8.91 -10.15 0.84
N VAL A 151 -9.50 -9.86 1.99
CA VAL A 151 -9.13 -8.71 2.84
C VAL A 151 -8.44 -9.26 4.08
N CYS A 152 -7.24 -8.76 4.35
CA CYS A 152 -6.40 -9.14 5.49
C CYS A 152 -6.22 -7.94 6.42
N ILE A 153 -6.26 -8.19 7.72
CA ILE A 153 -5.94 -7.19 8.75
C ILE A 153 -4.65 -7.62 9.44
N TRP A 154 -3.71 -6.68 9.49
CA TRP A 154 -2.37 -6.87 10.02
C TRP A 154 -2.20 -6.07 11.29
N ASP A 155 -1.64 -6.70 12.31
CA ASP A 155 -1.15 -6.03 13.51
C ASP A 155 0.35 -5.76 13.37
N LEU A 156 0.68 -4.49 13.22
CA LEU A 156 2.02 -3.93 13.13
C LEU A 156 2.50 -3.36 14.47
N ALA A 157 1.91 -3.77 15.60
CA ALA A 157 2.47 -3.45 16.93
C ALA A 157 3.95 -3.87 17.03
N LYS A 158 4.36 -4.93 16.33
CA LYS A 158 5.75 -5.29 16.07
C LYS A 158 5.99 -5.35 14.57
N PRO A 159 6.55 -4.32 13.94
CA PRO A 159 6.72 -4.28 12.49
C PRO A 159 7.73 -5.31 11.95
N SER A 160 8.56 -5.93 12.81
CA SER A 160 9.46 -7.04 12.46
C SER A 160 8.75 -8.40 12.40
N GLU A 161 7.66 -8.58 13.13
CA GLU A 161 6.86 -9.81 13.18
C GLU A 161 5.36 -9.45 13.18
N PRO A 162 4.85 -8.99 12.03
CA PRO A 162 3.44 -8.62 11.90
C PRO A 162 2.53 -9.82 12.18
N ASN A 163 1.61 -9.67 13.13
CA ASN A 163 0.61 -10.69 13.43
C ASN A 163 -0.58 -10.55 12.49
N PHE A 164 -1.09 -11.67 12.01
CA PHE A 164 -2.25 -11.74 11.15
C PHE A 164 -3.49 -12.02 11.99
N PHE A 165 -4.51 -11.15 11.93
CA PHE A 165 -5.81 -11.54 12.45
C PHE A 165 -6.46 -12.52 11.45
N PRO A 166 -6.82 -13.74 11.87
CA PRO A 166 -7.45 -14.69 10.97
C PRO A 166 -8.70 -14.06 10.37
N SER A 167 -8.81 -14.15 9.04
CA SER A 167 -9.96 -13.69 8.29
C SER A 167 -11.25 -14.24 8.91
N LEU A 168 -12.17 -13.36 9.31
CA LEU A 168 -13.57 -13.74 9.51
C LEU A 168 -14.07 -14.27 8.16
N ARG A 169 -14.07 -15.59 7.98
CA ARG A 169 -14.75 -16.22 6.85
C ARG A 169 -16.24 -15.97 7.04
N VAL A 170 -16.72 -14.85 6.53
CA VAL A 170 -18.15 -14.68 6.29
C VAL A 170 -18.44 -15.58 5.09
N SER A 171 -18.79 -16.83 5.40
CA SER A 171 -19.45 -17.71 4.45
C SER A 171 -20.76 -17.03 4.09
N PHE A 172 -20.78 -16.27 3.00
CA PHE A 172 -22.04 -15.96 2.34
C PHE A 172 -22.50 -17.29 1.73
N PRO A 173 -23.56 -17.94 2.25
CA PRO A 173 -24.19 -18.99 1.48
C PRO A 173 -24.57 -18.36 0.14
N ALA A 174 -24.07 -18.92 -0.96
CA ALA A 174 -24.44 -18.49 -2.29
C ALA A 174 -25.97 -18.50 -2.38
N PHE A 175 -26.58 -17.32 -2.37
CA PHE A 175 -27.99 -17.19 -2.70
C PHE A 175 -28.08 -17.37 -4.22
N GLU A 176 -28.10 -18.63 -4.64
CA GLU A 176 -28.55 -19.04 -5.97
C GLU A 176 -30.00 -18.57 -6.09
N LEU A 177 -30.20 -17.40 -6.71
CA LEU A 177 -31.50 -16.97 -7.21
C LEU A 177 -31.86 -17.89 -8.37
N SER A 178 -32.37 -19.08 -8.04
CA SER A 178 -33.02 -19.95 -9.00
C SER A 178 -34.31 -19.27 -9.45
N LEU A 179 -34.22 -18.53 -10.56
CA LEU A 179 -35.38 -18.06 -11.31
C LEU A 179 -36.13 -19.29 -11.81
N LYS A 180 -37.10 -19.78 -11.00
CA LYS A 180 -38.10 -20.71 -11.49
C LYS A 180 -38.89 -20.00 -12.59
N SER A 181 -38.71 -20.45 -13.83
CA SER A 181 -39.59 -20.09 -14.92
C SER A 181 -41.03 -20.47 -14.56
N PRO A 182 -42.04 -19.61 -14.82
CA PRO A 182 -43.42 -19.98 -14.56
C PRO A 182 -43.85 -21.05 -15.58
N SER A 183 -44.08 -22.27 -15.08
CA SER A 183 -44.62 -23.36 -15.88
C SER A 183 -46.06 -23.05 -16.29
N SER A 184 -46.32 -23.08 -17.60
CA SER A 184 -47.62 -23.03 -18.25
C SER A 184 -48.64 -24.01 -17.63
N TYR A 185 -49.79 -23.50 -17.18
CA TYR A 185 -50.94 -24.30 -16.78
C TYR A 185 -51.65 -24.90 -18.02
N PRO A 186 -52.02 -26.20 -18.04
CA PRO A 186 -52.88 -26.74 -19.09
C PRO A 186 -54.35 -26.37 -18.83
N VAL A 187 -55.02 -25.82 -19.85
CA VAL A 187 -56.48 -25.61 -19.88
C VAL A 187 -57.16 -26.94 -20.19
N SER A 188 -57.93 -27.48 -19.26
CA SER A 188 -58.83 -28.62 -19.52
C SER A 188 -60.17 -28.12 -20.03
N LEU A 189 -60.50 -28.39 -21.30
CA LEU A 189 -61.86 -28.29 -21.82
C LEU A 189 -62.73 -29.38 -21.16
N GLN A 190 -63.86 -28.99 -20.56
CA GLN A 190 -64.99 -29.89 -20.39
C GLN A 190 -66.04 -29.61 -21.47
N LYS A 191 -66.61 -30.70 -21.97
CA LYS A 191 -67.56 -30.80 -23.06
C LYS A 191 -68.98 -30.86 -22.51
#